data_AF-A0A829Q5F4-F1
#
_entry.id   AF-A0A829Q5F4-F1
#
_cell.length_a   1.000
_cell.length_b   1.000
_cell.length_c   1.000
_cell.angle_alpha   90.00
_cell.angle_beta   90.00
_cell.angle_gamma   90.00
#
_symmetry.space_group_name_H-M   'P 1'
#
loop_
_entity.id
_entity.type
_entity.pdbx_description
1 polymer ?
#
loop_
_entity_poly.entity_id
_entity_poly.type
_entity_poly.pdbx_seq_one_letter_code
_entity_poly.pdbx_strand_id
1 'polypeptide(L)' 'MLTSTADANIGSIFGIGFPAWTGGVHQYILGYDGPAGKGKAGFVARAKELAAKYGDRFNPPASLLDA' A
#
# COMPACT_ATOMS: atom_id res chain seq x y z
N MET A 1 6.07 -17.01 1.58
CA MET A 1 6.70 -16.30 0.45
C MET A 1 5.62 -16.04 -0.59
N LEU A 2 5.44 -14.80 -1.03
CA LEU A 2 4.60 -14.46 -2.19
C LEU A 2 5.53 -14.21 -3.37
N THR A 3 5.24 -14.81 -4.53
CA THR A 3 6.12 -14.75 -5.72
C THR A 3 5.54 -13.88 -6.83
N SER A 4 4.29 -13.43 -6.71
CA SER A 4 3.65 -12.55 -7.68
C SER A 4 2.74 -11.52 -7.01
N THR A 5 2.53 -10.39 -7.67
CA THR A 5 1.58 -9.35 -7.22
C THR A 5 0.13 -9.82 -7.33
N ALA A 6 -0.18 -10.68 -8.31
CA ALA A 6 -1.49 -11.29 -8.48
C ALA A 6 -1.87 -12.15 -7.26
N ASP A 7 -0.95 -12.98 -6.76
CA ASP A 7 -1.19 -13.80 -5.56
C ASP A 7 -1.44 -12.93 -4.33
N ALA A 8 -0.68 -11.84 -4.18
CA ALA A 8 -0.87 -10.91 -3.06
C ALA A 8 -2.25 -10.24 -3.12
N ASN A 9 -2.68 -9.80 -4.30
CA ASN A 9 -3.96 -9.13 -4.50
C ASN A 9 -5.14 -10.06 -4.27
N ILE A 10 -5.20 -11.19 -5.01
CA ILE A 10 -6.29 -12.17 -4.90
C ILE A 10 -6.32 -12.78 -3.50
N GLY A 11 -5.16 -13.18 -2.97
CA GLY A 11 -5.04 -13.74 -1.62
C GLY A 11 -5.51 -12.78 -0.54
N SER A 12 -5.24 -11.47 -0.68
CA SER A 12 -5.73 -10.49 0.30
C SER A 12 -7.25 -10.30 0.27
N ILE A 13 -7.85 -10.27 -0.92
CA ILE A 13 -9.30 -10.06 -1.07
C ILE A 13 -10.05 -11.28 -0.52
N PHE A 14 -9.69 -12.49 -0.96
CA PHE A 14 -10.44 -13.70 -0.63
C PHE A 14 -9.99 -14.37 0.68
N GLY A 15 -8.72 -14.21 1.07
CA GLY A 15 -8.17 -14.84 2.27
C GLY A 15 -8.44 -14.08 3.56
N ILE A 16 -8.36 -12.74 3.52
CA ILE A 16 -8.52 -11.89 4.73
C ILE A 16 -9.62 -10.83 4.59
N GLY A 17 -10.38 -10.83 3.49
CA GLY A 17 -11.47 -9.88 3.27
C GLY A 17 -11.01 -8.44 2.99
N PHE A 18 -9.82 -8.26 2.40
CA PHE A 18 -9.34 -6.92 2.06
C PHE A 18 -10.32 -6.24 1.06
N PRO A 19 -10.62 -4.93 1.20
CA PRO A 19 -11.70 -4.31 0.44
C PRO A 19 -11.52 -4.44 -1.09
N ALA A 20 -12.48 -5.07 -1.76
CA ALA A 20 -12.36 -5.44 -3.17
C ALA A 20 -12.16 -4.24 -4.11
N TRP A 21 -12.72 -3.07 -3.79
CA TRP A 21 -12.59 -1.86 -4.61
C TRP A 21 -11.14 -1.36 -4.75
N THR A 22 -10.24 -1.79 -3.85
CA THR A 22 -8.81 -1.44 -3.92
C THR A 22 -8.05 -2.25 -4.97
N GLY A 23 -8.62 -3.36 -5.46
CA GLY A 23 -7.92 -4.34 -6.29
C GLY A 23 -6.93 -5.23 -5.52
N GLY A 24 -6.90 -5.14 -4.17
CA GLY A 24 -6.03 -5.95 -3.31
C GLY A 24 -4.90 -5.13 -2.66
N VAL A 25 -4.21 -5.73 -1.69
CA VAL A 25 -3.23 -5.01 -0.84
C VAL A 25 -2.05 -4.43 -1.61
N HIS A 26 -1.56 -5.09 -2.66
CA HIS A 26 -0.47 -4.57 -3.46
C HIS A 26 -0.98 -3.46 -4.40
N GLN A 27 -2.14 -3.67 -5.01
CA GLN A 27 -2.78 -2.68 -5.88
C GLN A 27 -3.15 -1.40 -5.11
N TYR A 28 -3.51 -1.51 -3.84
CA TYR A 28 -3.80 -0.35 -2.99
C TYR A 28 -2.63 0.65 -2.91
N ILE A 29 -1.37 0.17 -2.96
CA ILE A 29 -0.19 1.03 -2.97
C ILE A 29 -0.09 1.81 -4.28
N LEU A 30 -0.25 1.12 -5.41
CA LEU A 30 -0.09 1.72 -6.74
C LEU A 30 -1.29 2.56 -7.18
N GLY A 31 -2.48 2.21 -6.72
CA GLY A 31 -3.76 2.86 -7.01
C GLY A 31 -4.23 3.81 -5.91
N TYR A 32 -3.38 4.15 -4.95
CA TYR A 32 -3.74 5.08 -3.87
C TYR A 32 -4.32 6.38 -4.44
N ASP A 33 -5.43 6.84 -3.88
CA ASP A 33 -6.03 8.14 -4.20
C ASP A 33 -6.51 8.76 -2.88
N GLY A 34 -5.94 9.90 -2.52
CA GLY A 34 -6.25 10.53 -1.24
C GLY A 34 -5.65 11.93 -1.09
N PRO A 35 -5.76 12.52 0.12
CA PRO A 35 -5.37 13.90 0.37
C PRO A 35 -3.89 14.21 0.11
N ALA A 36 -3.03 13.20 0.25
CA ALA A 36 -1.59 13.30 0.00
C ALA A 36 -1.19 13.13 -1.48
N GLY A 37 -2.18 12.97 -2.38
CA GLY A 37 -1.97 12.77 -3.82
C GLY A 37 -2.42 11.39 -4.31
N LYS A 38 -1.93 11.00 -5.49
CA LYS A 38 -2.29 9.76 -6.17
C LYS A 38 -1.09 8.84 -6.41
N GLY A 39 -1.37 7.55 -6.56
CA GLY A 39 -0.42 6.49 -6.86
C GLY A 39 0.61 6.23 -5.76
N LYS A 40 1.68 5.50 -6.12
CA LYS A 40 2.79 5.13 -5.23
C LYS A 40 3.35 6.33 -4.44
N ALA A 41 3.53 7.48 -5.10
CA ALA A 41 4.04 8.69 -4.45
C ALA A 41 3.09 9.24 -3.39
N GLY A 42 1.78 9.32 -3.69
CA GLY A 42 0.76 9.72 -2.71
C GLY A 42 0.66 8.76 -1.53
N PHE A 43 0.80 7.45 -1.78
CA PHE A 43 0.84 6.45 -0.73
C PHE A 43 2.04 6.65 0.20
N VAL A 44 3.24 6.84 -0.37
CA VAL A 44 4.48 7.09 0.40
C VAL A 44 4.37 8.37 1.23
N ALA A 45 3.83 9.44 0.67
CA ALA A 45 3.61 10.68 1.39
C ALA A 45 2.67 10.47 2.59
N ARG A 46 1.53 9.79 2.37
CA ARG A 46 0.59 9.46 3.44
C ARG A 46 1.20 8.55 4.50
N ALA A 47 2.00 7.57 4.11
CA ALA A 47 2.68 6.67 5.02
C ALA A 47 3.64 7.44 5.96
N LYS A 48 4.40 8.40 5.42
CA LYS A 48 5.26 9.29 6.22
C LYS A 48 4.48 10.19 7.17
N GLU A 49 3.34 10.74 6.74
CA GLU A 49 2.45 11.49 7.63
C GLU A 49 1.95 10.63 8.81
N LEU A 50 1.56 9.38 8.53
CA LEU A 50 1.15 8.43 9.55
C LEU A 50 2.30 8.04 10.47
N ALA A 51 3.52 7.90 9.94
CA ALA A 51 4.71 7.60 10.73
C ALA A 51 5.01 8.73 11.72
N ALA A 52 4.97 9.98 11.26
CA ALA A 52 5.18 11.16 12.11
C ALA A 52 4.13 11.26 13.24
N LYS A 53 2.87 10.85 12.98
CA LYS A 53 1.79 10.98 13.96
C LYS A 53 1.63 9.78 14.89
N TYR A 54 1.91 8.58 14.41
CA TYR A 54 1.55 7.33 15.07
C TYR A 54 2.72 6.35 15.27
N GLY A 55 3.93 6.73 14.84
CA GLY A 55 5.18 6.00 15.07
C GLY A 55 5.69 5.23 13.85
N ASP A 56 6.94 4.76 13.96
CA ASP A 56 7.78 4.30 12.85
C ASP A 56 7.26 3.08 12.07
N ARG A 57 6.27 2.36 12.60
CA ARG A 57 5.67 1.20 11.90
C ARG A 57 5.06 1.54 10.54
N PHE A 58 4.76 2.82 10.31
CA PHE A 58 4.23 3.31 9.04
C PHE A 58 5.31 3.80 8.07
N ASN A 59 6.59 3.75 8.44
CA ASN A 59 7.63 4.14 7.51
C ASN A 59 7.62 3.22 6.28
N PRO A 60 7.55 3.78 5.06
CA PRO A 60 7.54 2.98 3.85
C PRO A 60 8.86 2.21 3.71
N PRO A 61 8.81 0.92 3.33
CA PRO A 61 10.02 0.14 3.06
C PRO A 61 10.80 0.74 1.88
N ALA A 62 12.11 0.49 1.83
CA ALA A 62 13.02 1.02 0.80
C ALA A 62 12.57 0.69 -0.63
N SER A 63 12.00 -0.49 -0.85
CA SER A 63 11.47 -0.91 -2.16
C SER A 63 10.34 0.00 -2.70
N LEU A 64 9.70 0.80 -1.84
CA LEU A 64 8.72 1.80 -2.24
C LEU A 64 9.32 3.20 -2.44
N LEU A 65 10.58 3.40 -2.10
CA LEU A 65 11.31 4.66 -2.24
C LEU A 65 12.22 4.66 -3.46
N ASP A 66 12.66 3.47 -3.89
CA ASP A 66 13.46 3.30 -5.09
C ASP A 66 12.62 3.51 -6.37
N ALA A 67 13.26 4.11 -7.39
CA ALA A 67 12.68 4.48 -8.67
C ALA A 67 12.67 3.32 -9.66
#